data_AF-A0A373LL13-F1
#
_entry.id   AF-A0A373LL13-F1
#
_cell.length_a   1.000
_cell.length_b   1.000
_cell.length_c   1.000
_cell.angle_alpha   90.00
_cell.angle_beta   90.00
_cell.angle_gamma   90.00
#
_symmetry.space_group_name_H-M   'P 1'
#
loop_
_entity.id
_entity.type
_entity.pdbx_description
1 polymer ?
#
loop_
_entity_poly.entity_id
_entity_poly.type
_entity_poly.pdbx_seq_one_letter_code
_entity_poly.pdbx_strand_id
1 'polypeptide(L)'
;MKELINKIRKSRIFSLICILLFISICFGTGAAAAYINHESDPTDVASNYFRAFVAMDYNKMYSYIDKEGAYVEKTLYTKKMENLRKQYTIDSYDINKPETKDGQKSVTIKCKNEETGKTKDFVVKITSKRKGLNIVPDFYVNIDDILTNNFQVTLPAGNELQLNGITITNSNAKVSKNSSGQEVYLFNKTLKGNYKAVATNASYAMVKTLNVSKDDTKLDLSKIQPVANDNYTKIINKNCDSLVDQFYKAVRTKDSKRKELLKLFSTKKTKNKVSSLVDQSMEITYPSDDRNVSKLKVIDMKINKKDSKIVYNKKNKEYTLTYKYSYSYVSSTDTSLTSSYIYSISGKCDSQLTVVYTADKNQVKIKNIKLKNKDKKSQ
;
A
#
# COMPACT_ATOMS: atom_id res chain seq x y z
N MET A 1 -68.86 3.74 -64.85
CA MET A 1 -67.96 2.55 -64.76
C MET A 1 -66.49 2.92 -64.48
N LYS A 2 -65.88 3.88 -65.20
CA LYS A 2 -64.49 4.34 -64.97
C LYS A 2 -64.22 4.92 -63.57
N GLU A 3 -65.14 5.68 -62.98
CA GLU A 3 -64.96 6.26 -61.62
C GLU A 3 -64.98 5.23 -60.49
N LEU A 4 -65.86 4.23 -60.58
CA LEU A 4 -65.96 3.14 -59.61
C LEU A 4 -64.68 2.27 -59.61
N ILE A 5 -64.14 1.99 -60.80
CA ILE A 5 -62.86 1.28 -60.96
C ILE A 5 -61.69 2.11 -60.39
N ASN A 6 -61.68 3.43 -60.59
CA ASN A 6 -60.63 4.31 -60.07
C ASN A 6 -60.67 4.44 -58.52
N LYS A 7 -61.87 4.42 -57.93
CA LYS A 7 -62.08 4.46 -56.48
C LYS A 7 -61.65 3.15 -55.81
N ILE A 8 -61.96 2.00 -56.41
CA ILE A 8 -61.49 0.68 -55.97
C ILE A 8 -59.96 0.57 -56.12
N ARG A 9 -59.38 1.09 -57.21
CA ARG A 9 -57.93 1.09 -57.42
C ARG A 9 -57.19 1.96 -56.41
N LYS A 10 -57.69 3.17 -56.09
CA LYS A 10 -57.14 4.03 -55.02
C LYS A 10 -57.25 3.41 -53.63
N SER A 11 -58.38 2.78 -53.28
CA SER A 11 -58.58 2.09 -51.99
C SER A 11 -57.65 0.88 -51.82
N ARG A 12 -57.49 0.07 -52.87
CA ARG A 12 -56.56 -1.07 -52.85
C ARG A 12 -55.09 -0.63 -52.80
N ILE A 13 -54.72 0.44 -53.50
CA ILE A 13 -53.36 1.02 -53.42
C ILE A 13 -53.09 1.58 -52.01
N PHE A 14 -54.04 2.28 -51.40
CA PHE A 14 -53.89 2.80 -50.03
C PHE A 14 -53.76 1.67 -49.00
N SER A 15 -54.58 0.62 -49.11
CA SER A 15 -54.49 -0.56 -48.25
C SER A 15 -53.15 -1.29 -48.42
N LEU A 16 -52.64 -1.42 -49.65
CA LEU A 16 -51.33 -2.02 -49.91
C LEU A 16 -50.18 -1.21 -49.30
N ILE A 17 -50.23 0.13 -49.36
CA ILE A 17 -49.23 1.01 -48.75
C ILE A 17 -49.27 0.89 -47.22
N CYS A 18 -50.45 0.84 -46.61
CA CYS A 18 -50.58 0.63 -45.16
C CYS A 18 -50.04 -0.74 -44.70
N ILE A 19 -50.29 -1.80 -45.47
CA ILE A 19 -49.76 -3.14 -45.18
C ILE A 19 -48.23 -3.16 -45.31
N LEU A 20 -47.67 -2.53 -46.35
CA LEU A 20 -46.22 -2.44 -46.54
C LEU A 20 -45.53 -1.60 -45.46
N LEU A 21 -46.16 -0.52 -44.99
CA LEU A 21 -45.67 0.26 -43.85
C LEU A 21 -45.71 -0.55 -42.55
N PHE A 22 -46.77 -1.33 -42.33
CA PHE A 22 -46.89 -2.20 -41.16
C PHE A 22 -45.83 -3.31 -41.17
N ILE A 23 -45.63 -3.96 -42.32
CA ILE A 23 -44.58 -4.98 -42.51
C ILE A 23 -43.19 -4.36 -42.31
N SER A 24 -42.92 -3.17 -42.85
CA SER A 24 -41.64 -2.46 -42.66
C SER A 24 -41.37 -2.12 -41.19
N ILE A 25 -42.39 -1.70 -40.42
CA ILE A 25 -42.29 -1.45 -38.98
C ILE A 25 -42.07 -2.76 -38.20
N CYS A 26 -42.76 -3.84 -38.57
CA CYS A 26 -42.58 -5.16 -37.94
C CYS A 26 -41.20 -5.78 -38.23
N PHE A 27 -40.69 -5.67 -39.46
CA PHE A 27 -39.33 -6.12 -39.81
C PHE A 27 -38.24 -5.22 -39.21
N GLY A 28 -38.45 -3.90 -39.17
CA GLY A 28 -37.52 -2.96 -38.54
C GLY A 28 -37.40 -3.18 -37.02
N THR A 29 -38.51 -3.44 -36.33
CA THR A 29 -38.51 -3.74 -34.88
C THR A 29 -37.98 -5.15 -34.57
N GLY A 30 -38.33 -6.15 -35.38
CA GLY A 30 -37.84 -7.53 -35.22
C GLY A 30 -36.35 -7.69 -35.53
N ALA A 31 -35.85 -7.06 -36.60
CA ALA A 31 -34.43 -7.08 -36.96
C ALA A 31 -33.57 -6.28 -35.96
N ALA A 32 -34.08 -5.15 -35.46
CA ALA A 32 -33.40 -4.41 -34.39
C ALA A 32 -33.32 -5.23 -33.09
N ALA A 33 -34.40 -5.91 -32.68
CA ALA A 33 -34.40 -6.78 -31.50
C ALA A 33 -33.44 -7.98 -31.64
N ALA A 34 -33.35 -8.59 -32.82
CA ALA A 34 -32.41 -9.68 -33.11
C ALA A 34 -30.95 -9.19 -33.14
N TYR A 35 -30.68 -8.03 -33.74
CA TYR A 35 -29.35 -7.40 -33.75
C TYR A 35 -28.85 -7.04 -32.34
N ILE A 36 -29.72 -6.46 -31.51
CA ILE A 36 -29.42 -6.15 -30.09
C ILE A 36 -29.13 -7.42 -29.28
N ASN A 37 -29.81 -8.54 -29.58
CA ASN A 37 -29.56 -9.82 -28.92
C ASN A 37 -28.28 -10.52 -29.40
N HIS A 38 -27.77 -10.21 -30.60
CA HIS A 38 -26.62 -10.89 -31.21
C HIS A 38 -25.29 -10.13 -31.05
N GLU A 39 -25.32 -8.80 -30.93
CA GLU A 39 -24.10 -7.98 -30.75
C GLU A 39 -23.70 -7.73 -29.28
N SER A 40 -24.57 -8.02 -28.32
CA SER A 40 -24.27 -7.81 -26.89
C SER A 40 -24.91 -8.89 -26.04
N ASP A 41 -24.29 -10.08 -26.01
CA ASP A 41 -24.69 -11.16 -25.10
C ASP A 41 -23.90 -11.04 -23.79
N PRO A 42 -24.54 -10.81 -22.63
CA PRO A 42 -23.88 -10.84 -21.32
C PRO A 42 -23.21 -12.17 -20.99
N THR A 43 -23.57 -13.26 -21.69
CA THR A 43 -22.85 -14.54 -21.64
C THR A 43 -21.40 -14.38 -22.09
N ASP A 44 -21.10 -13.53 -23.07
CA ASP A 44 -19.74 -13.32 -23.57
C ASP A 44 -18.85 -12.64 -22.54
N VAL A 45 -19.34 -11.60 -21.86
CA VAL A 45 -18.60 -10.93 -20.78
C VAL A 45 -18.36 -11.90 -19.63
N ALA A 46 -19.38 -12.66 -19.21
CA ALA A 46 -19.23 -13.65 -18.14
C ALA A 46 -18.25 -14.77 -18.51
N SER A 47 -18.36 -15.30 -19.74
CA SER A 47 -17.51 -16.35 -20.27
C SER A 47 -16.06 -15.90 -20.39
N ASN A 48 -15.82 -14.71 -20.95
CA ASN A 48 -14.46 -14.18 -21.08
C ASN A 48 -13.84 -13.79 -19.74
N TYR A 49 -14.63 -13.29 -18.80
CA TYR A 49 -14.19 -13.06 -17.42
C TYR A 49 -13.80 -14.38 -16.72
N PHE A 50 -14.62 -15.43 -16.87
CA PHE A 50 -14.32 -16.75 -16.32
C PHE A 50 -13.11 -17.40 -16.99
N ARG A 51 -12.97 -17.32 -18.31
CA ARG A 51 -11.77 -17.80 -19.03
C ARG A 51 -10.51 -17.10 -18.54
N ALA A 52 -10.58 -15.79 -18.30
CA ALA A 52 -9.48 -15.04 -17.69
C ALA A 52 -9.16 -15.52 -16.27
N PHE A 53 -10.17 -15.87 -15.47
CA PHE A 53 -9.99 -16.50 -14.15
C PHE A 53 -9.28 -17.85 -14.23
N VAL A 54 -9.68 -18.73 -15.16
CA VAL A 54 -9.05 -20.03 -15.38
C VAL A 54 -7.58 -19.86 -15.81
N ALA A 55 -7.33 -18.95 -16.76
CA ALA A 55 -6.00 -18.63 -17.27
C ALA A 55 -5.13 -17.81 -16.30
N MET A 56 -5.66 -17.42 -15.13
CA MET A 56 -4.99 -16.56 -14.14
C MET A 56 -4.61 -15.18 -14.70
N ASP A 57 -5.33 -14.69 -15.72
CA ASP A 57 -5.18 -13.35 -16.29
C ASP A 57 -6.05 -12.34 -15.54
N TYR A 58 -5.56 -11.93 -14.36
CA TYR A 58 -6.29 -10.99 -13.50
C TYR A 58 -6.37 -9.57 -14.06
N ASN A 59 -5.47 -9.20 -14.98
CA ASN A 59 -5.54 -7.93 -15.69
C ASN A 59 -6.76 -7.89 -16.60
N LYS A 60 -6.98 -8.98 -17.34
CA LYS A 60 -8.16 -9.14 -18.19
C LYS A 60 -9.43 -9.24 -17.35
N MET A 61 -9.43 -10.00 -16.25
CA MET A 61 -10.56 -9.97 -15.29
C MET A 61 -10.91 -8.55 -14.83
N TYR A 62 -9.89 -7.78 -14.41
CA TYR A 62 -10.07 -6.39 -13.95
C TYR A 62 -10.63 -5.45 -15.03
N SER A 63 -10.41 -5.75 -16.31
CA SER A 63 -10.99 -4.96 -17.41
C SER A 63 -12.50 -5.13 -17.54
N TYR A 64 -13.05 -6.32 -17.22
CA TYR A 64 -14.47 -6.63 -17.34
C TYR A 64 -15.33 -6.13 -16.17
N ILE A 65 -14.74 -5.80 -15.02
CA ILE A 65 -15.52 -5.35 -13.86
C ILE A 65 -16.06 -3.94 -14.01
N ASP A 66 -17.26 -3.74 -13.48
CA ASP A 66 -17.82 -2.41 -13.27
C ASP A 66 -17.10 -1.71 -12.11
N LYS A 67 -16.53 -0.54 -12.41
CA LYS A 67 -15.75 0.28 -11.45
C LYS A 67 -16.37 1.66 -11.25
N GLU A 68 -17.50 1.96 -11.89
CA GLU A 68 -18.07 3.30 -11.86
C GLU A 68 -18.49 3.67 -10.43
N GLY A 69 -18.03 4.84 -9.96
CA GLY A 69 -18.30 5.32 -8.61
C GLY A 69 -17.63 4.52 -7.48
N ALA A 70 -16.76 3.56 -7.80
CA ALA A 70 -16.09 2.70 -6.83
C ALA A 70 -14.57 2.85 -6.88
N TYR A 71 -13.94 2.89 -5.71
CA TYR A 71 -12.50 2.76 -5.57
C TYR A 71 -12.10 1.28 -5.49
N VAL A 72 -11.66 0.74 -6.62
CA VAL A 72 -11.20 -0.65 -6.74
C VAL A 72 -9.70 -0.65 -7.00
N GLU A 73 -8.91 -0.95 -5.97
CA GLU A 73 -7.46 -1.01 -6.10
C GLU A 73 -7.05 -2.32 -6.80
N LYS A 74 -6.34 -2.22 -7.93
CA LYS A 74 -6.07 -3.33 -8.84
C LYS A 74 -5.27 -4.46 -8.19
N THR A 75 -4.26 -4.15 -7.38
CA THR A 75 -3.43 -5.14 -6.68
C THR A 75 -4.24 -5.91 -5.64
N LEU A 76 -5.06 -5.20 -4.85
CA LEU A 76 -5.97 -5.81 -3.88
C LEU A 76 -7.01 -6.70 -4.57
N TYR A 77 -7.59 -6.24 -5.68
CA TYR A 77 -8.50 -7.05 -6.50
C TYR A 77 -7.82 -8.31 -7.02
N THR A 78 -6.62 -8.16 -7.60
CA THR A 78 -5.81 -9.28 -8.14
C THR A 78 -5.56 -10.33 -7.07
N LYS A 79 -5.07 -9.92 -5.89
CA LYS A 79 -4.86 -10.83 -4.75
C LYS A 79 -6.14 -11.54 -4.31
N LYS A 80 -7.28 -10.85 -4.37
CA LYS A 80 -8.59 -11.43 -4.04
C LYS A 80 -8.98 -12.51 -5.04
N MET A 81 -8.76 -12.27 -6.33
CA MET A 81 -9.03 -13.24 -7.40
C MET A 81 -8.04 -14.41 -7.39
N GLU A 82 -6.76 -14.17 -7.12
CA GLU A 82 -5.75 -15.21 -6.89
C GLU A 82 -6.16 -16.16 -5.75
N ASN A 83 -6.56 -15.58 -4.61
CA ASN A 83 -7.02 -16.37 -3.47
C ASN A 83 -8.33 -17.11 -3.75
N LEU A 84 -9.21 -16.55 -4.58
CA LEU A 84 -10.40 -17.26 -5.06
C LEU A 84 -10.01 -18.44 -5.97
N ARG A 85 -9.07 -18.24 -6.91
CA ARG A 85 -8.63 -19.26 -7.87
C ARG A 85 -8.04 -20.51 -7.21
N LYS A 86 -7.33 -20.34 -6.09
CA LYS A 86 -6.80 -21.44 -5.26
C LYS A 86 -7.88 -22.35 -4.67
N GLN A 87 -9.13 -21.89 -4.60
CA GLN A 87 -10.25 -22.66 -4.09
C GLN A 87 -10.95 -23.51 -5.15
N TYR A 88 -10.42 -23.54 -6.37
CA TYR A 88 -10.97 -24.28 -7.50
C TYR A 88 -9.91 -25.21 -8.10
N THR A 89 -10.31 -26.44 -8.38
CA THR A 89 -9.66 -27.33 -9.34
C THR A 89 -10.65 -27.50 -10.48
N ILE A 90 -10.22 -27.18 -11.70
CA ILE A 90 -11.11 -27.04 -12.86
C ILE A 90 -10.46 -27.80 -14.01
N ASP A 91 -11.00 -28.97 -14.32
CA ASP A 91 -10.59 -29.77 -15.48
C ASP A 91 -11.52 -29.50 -16.66
N SER A 92 -12.82 -29.40 -16.37
CA SER A 92 -13.86 -29.00 -17.32
C SER A 92 -14.90 -28.07 -16.68
N TYR A 93 -15.70 -27.38 -17.50
CA TYR A 93 -16.74 -26.48 -17.03
C TYR A 93 -17.90 -26.33 -18.02
N ASP A 94 -19.10 -26.11 -17.49
CA ASP A 94 -20.32 -25.82 -18.25
C ASP A 94 -20.78 -24.40 -17.96
N ILE A 95 -20.97 -23.58 -19.00
CA ILE A 95 -21.50 -22.22 -18.88
C ILE A 95 -23.01 -22.28 -19.11
N ASN A 96 -23.79 -21.97 -18.08
CA ASN A 96 -25.25 -21.94 -18.19
C ASN A 96 -25.72 -20.70 -18.95
N LYS A 97 -26.97 -20.76 -19.44
CA LYS A 97 -27.65 -19.58 -19.97
C LYS A 97 -27.81 -18.52 -18.86
N PRO A 98 -27.81 -17.22 -19.20
CA PRO A 98 -28.04 -16.18 -18.21
C PRO A 98 -29.39 -16.32 -17.53
N GLU A 99 -29.41 -16.14 -16.21
CA GLU A 99 -30.62 -16.08 -15.39
C GLU A 99 -30.80 -14.67 -14.84
N THR A 100 -32.04 -14.21 -14.77
CA THR A 100 -32.40 -12.96 -14.09
C THR A 100 -33.15 -13.31 -12.82
N LYS A 101 -32.59 -12.93 -11.66
CA LYS A 101 -33.24 -13.04 -10.35
C LYS A 101 -33.19 -11.67 -9.68
N ASP A 102 -34.32 -11.22 -9.14
CA ASP A 102 -34.45 -9.91 -8.48
C ASP A 102 -33.95 -8.73 -9.32
N GLY A 103 -34.16 -8.78 -10.64
CA GLY A 103 -33.69 -7.77 -11.59
C GLY A 103 -32.18 -7.79 -11.88
N GLN A 104 -31.41 -8.66 -11.20
CA GLN A 104 -29.99 -8.86 -11.43
C GLN A 104 -29.75 -10.02 -12.39
N LYS A 105 -29.12 -9.74 -13.54
CA LYS A 105 -28.70 -10.77 -14.48
C LYS A 105 -27.44 -11.45 -13.96
N SER A 106 -27.35 -12.77 -14.09
CA SER A 106 -26.19 -13.56 -13.69
C SER A 106 -25.98 -14.76 -14.60
N VAL A 107 -24.74 -15.24 -14.68
CA VAL A 107 -24.35 -16.45 -15.40
C VAL A 107 -23.64 -17.37 -14.42
N THR A 108 -24.13 -18.60 -14.30
CA THR A 108 -23.53 -19.63 -13.44
C THR A 108 -22.67 -20.56 -14.28
N ILE A 109 -21.40 -20.71 -13.91
CA ILE A 109 -20.46 -21.64 -14.53
C ILE A 109 -20.22 -22.80 -13.56
N LYS A 110 -20.60 -24.02 -13.95
CA LYS A 110 -20.38 -25.24 -13.17
C LYS A 110 -18.99 -25.77 -13.46
N CYS A 111 -18.06 -25.60 -12.52
CA CYS A 111 -16.70 -26.12 -12.65
C CYS A 111 -16.66 -27.56 -12.13
N LYS A 112 -16.03 -28.48 -12.86
CA LYS A 112 -15.89 -29.88 -12.48
C LYS A 112 -14.41 -30.21 -12.22
N ASN A 113 -14.17 -30.92 -11.13
CA ASN A 113 -12.92 -31.64 -10.90
C ASN A 113 -13.18 -33.09 -11.30
N GLU A 114 -12.49 -33.57 -12.33
CA GLU A 114 -12.71 -34.88 -12.92
C GLU A 114 -12.10 -36.00 -12.06
N GLU A 115 -11.02 -35.71 -11.35
CA GLU A 115 -10.37 -36.65 -10.42
C GLU A 115 -11.30 -37.05 -9.25
N THR A 116 -12.07 -36.09 -8.72
CA THR A 116 -12.92 -36.28 -7.54
C THR A 116 -14.41 -36.34 -7.85
N GLY A 117 -14.81 -36.05 -9.10
CA GLY A 117 -16.21 -35.91 -9.52
C GLY A 117 -16.96 -34.72 -8.88
N LYS A 118 -16.30 -33.88 -8.07
CA LYS A 118 -16.94 -32.76 -7.37
C LYS A 118 -17.17 -31.58 -8.30
N THR A 119 -18.32 -30.92 -8.12
CA THR A 119 -18.67 -29.70 -8.85
C THR A 119 -18.71 -28.49 -7.94
N LYS A 120 -18.27 -27.33 -8.44
CA LYS A 120 -18.35 -26.05 -7.75
C LYS A 120 -18.80 -24.94 -8.70
N ASP A 121 -19.77 -24.15 -8.27
CA ASP A 121 -20.29 -23.06 -9.07
C ASP A 121 -19.39 -21.82 -8.99
N PHE A 122 -19.26 -21.12 -10.12
CA PHE A 122 -18.71 -19.79 -10.23
C PHE A 122 -19.79 -18.88 -10.81
N VAL A 123 -20.32 -17.98 -10.00
CA VAL A 123 -21.45 -17.12 -10.39
C VAL A 123 -20.92 -15.74 -10.76
N VAL A 124 -21.23 -15.30 -11.99
CA VAL A 124 -20.90 -13.96 -12.50
C VAL A 124 -22.16 -13.12 -12.56
N LYS A 125 -22.25 -12.10 -11.70
CA LYS A 125 -23.31 -11.09 -11.76
C LYS A 125 -22.97 -10.06 -12.83
N ILE A 126 -23.95 -9.64 -13.63
CA ILE A 126 -23.76 -8.76 -14.78
C ILE A 126 -24.58 -7.47 -14.64
N THR A 127 -23.94 -6.33 -14.77
CA THR A 127 -24.59 -5.02 -14.87
C THR A 127 -24.60 -4.57 -16.33
N SER A 128 -25.75 -4.11 -16.82
CA SER A 128 -25.90 -3.49 -18.14
C SER A 128 -25.87 -1.97 -18.02
N LYS A 129 -25.08 -1.29 -18.85
CA LYS A 129 -25.00 0.17 -18.90
C LYS A 129 -25.26 0.69 -20.30
N ARG A 130 -26.15 1.68 -20.41
CA ARG A 130 -26.40 2.38 -21.68
C ARG A 130 -25.63 3.70 -21.66
N LYS A 131 -24.89 3.97 -22.74
CA LYS A 131 -24.16 5.23 -22.93
C LYS A 131 -24.94 6.13 -23.89
N GLY A 132 -25.54 7.21 -23.37
CA GLY A 132 -26.24 8.20 -24.18
C GLY A 132 -27.40 7.62 -25.00
N LEU A 133 -27.41 7.89 -26.31
CA LEU A 133 -28.43 7.43 -27.26
C LEU A 133 -28.18 6.00 -27.80
N ASN A 134 -27.13 5.30 -27.33
CA ASN A 134 -26.85 3.94 -27.80
C ASN A 134 -27.97 2.97 -27.38
N ILE A 135 -28.49 2.25 -28.37
CA ILE A 135 -29.57 1.26 -28.19
C ILE A 135 -29.01 -0.04 -27.58
N VAL A 136 -27.74 -0.36 -27.87
CA VAL A 136 -27.04 -1.55 -27.37
C VAL A 136 -26.36 -1.24 -26.03
N PRO A 137 -26.66 -1.99 -24.95
CA PRO A 137 -25.98 -1.81 -23.67
C PRO A 137 -24.57 -2.44 -23.68
N ASP A 138 -23.65 -1.81 -22.95
CA ASP A 138 -22.39 -2.44 -22.53
C ASP A 138 -22.65 -3.30 -21.29
N PHE A 139 -22.02 -4.48 -21.22
CA PHE A 139 -22.10 -5.36 -20.05
C PHE A 139 -20.79 -5.40 -19.27
N TYR A 140 -20.91 -5.41 -17.95
CA TYR A 140 -19.80 -5.47 -17.02
C TYR A 140 -20.08 -6.47 -15.90
N VAL A 141 -19.03 -7.02 -15.31
CA VAL A 141 -19.14 -7.85 -14.12
C VAL A 141 -19.44 -6.97 -12.91
N ASN A 142 -20.58 -7.21 -12.28
CA ASN A 142 -20.97 -6.58 -11.02
C ASN A 142 -20.16 -7.20 -9.87
N ILE A 143 -19.51 -6.35 -9.09
CA ILE A 143 -18.68 -6.74 -7.94
C ILE A 143 -19.19 -6.19 -6.61
N ASP A 144 -20.43 -5.68 -6.54
CA ASP A 144 -20.98 -5.02 -5.35
C ASP A 144 -20.90 -5.88 -4.08
N ASP A 145 -21.02 -7.21 -4.19
CA ASP A 145 -20.90 -8.14 -3.06
C ASP A 145 -19.54 -8.01 -2.33
N ILE A 146 -18.49 -7.65 -3.08
CA ILE A 146 -17.13 -7.50 -2.55
C ILE A 146 -16.75 -6.02 -2.33
N LEU A 147 -17.68 -5.09 -2.52
CA LEU A 147 -17.54 -3.69 -2.18
C LEU A 147 -18.22 -3.38 -0.84
N THR A 148 -17.92 -2.23 -0.29
CA THR A 148 -18.56 -1.65 0.88
C THR A 148 -18.79 -0.16 0.66
N ASN A 149 -19.81 0.38 1.31
CA ASN A 149 -20.26 1.75 1.12
C ASN A 149 -19.67 2.72 2.15
N ASN A 150 -19.54 3.99 1.76
CA ASN A 150 -19.26 5.12 2.64
C ASN A 150 -17.98 4.96 3.50
N PHE A 151 -16.88 4.52 2.89
CA PHE A 151 -15.59 4.55 3.58
C PHE A 151 -15.11 6.01 3.69
N GLN A 152 -14.88 6.48 4.91
CA GLN A 152 -14.47 7.86 5.18
C GLN A 152 -13.09 7.91 5.82
N VAL A 153 -12.21 8.77 5.30
CA VAL A 153 -10.90 9.05 5.90
C VAL A 153 -10.77 10.54 6.22
N THR A 154 -10.41 10.86 7.45
CA THR A 154 -10.16 12.23 7.92
C THR A 154 -8.67 12.47 8.15
N LEU A 155 -8.14 13.58 7.62
CA LEU A 155 -6.73 13.97 7.70
C LEU A 155 -6.61 15.40 8.27
N PRO A 156 -5.49 15.75 8.95
CA PRO A 156 -5.18 17.16 9.19
C PRO A 156 -5.03 17.94 7.88
N ALA A 157 -5.36 19.22 7.89
CA ALA A 157 -5.24 20.09 6.71
C ALA A 157 -3.85 20.05 6.05
N GLY A 158 -3.82 20.09 4.71
CA GLY A 158 -2.59 20.14 3.93
C GLY A 158 -1.82 18.81 3.86
N ASN A 159 -2.48 17.69 4.13
CA ASN A 159 -1.93 16.36 3.90
C ASN A 159 -2.67 15.70 2.74
N GLU A 160 -1.94 14.94 1.93
CA GLU A 160 -2.51 14.09 0.89
C GLU A 160 -2.80 12.69 1.44
N LEU A 161 -3.91 12.09 1.03
CA LEU A 161 -4.21 10.69 1.33
C LEU A 161 -3.57 9.77 0.28
N GLN A 162 -2.90 8.73 0.75
CA GLN A 162 -2.55 7.57 -0.05
C GLN A 162 -3.19 6.32 0.54
N LEU A 163 -3.74 5.46 -0.31
CA LEU A 163 -4.18 4.12 0.04
C LEU A 163 -3.32 3.12 -0.73
N ASN A 164 -2.65 2.21 -0.02
CA ASN A 164 -1.73 1.22 -0.61
C ASN A 164 -0.66 1.83 -1.52
N GLY A 165 -0.21 3.06 -1.22
CA GLY A 165 0.78 3.79 -2.01
C GLY A 165 0.23 4.55 -3.22
N ILE A 166 -1.09 4.51 -3.45
CA ILE A 166 -1.76 5.28 -4.50
C ILE A 166 -2.31 6.57 -3.91
N THR A 167 -1.88 7.72 -4.43
CA THR A 167 -2.43 9.03 -4.05
C THR A 167 -3.88 9.14 -4.47
N ILE A 168 -4.72 9.54 -3.53
CA ILE A 168 -6.16 9.71 -3.72
C ILE A 168 -6.47 11.14 -4.14
N THR A 169 -7.26 11.28 -5.18
CA THR A 169 -7.69 12.56 -5.75
C THR A 169 -9.22 12.64 -5.81
N ASN A 170 -9.75 13.77 -6.28
CA ASN A 170 -11.19 13.96 -6.51
C ASN A 170 -11.79 12.97 -7.53
N SER A 171 -10.96 12.31 -8.34
CA SER A 171 -11.41 11.24 -9.24
C SER A 171 -11.70 9.93 -8.50
N ASN A 172 -11.19 9.76 -7.29
CA ASN A 172 -11.28 8.52 -6.51
C ASN A 172 -12.28 8.64 -5.34
N ALA A 173 -12.43 9.83 -4.78
CA ALA A 173 -13.26 10.11 -3.62
C ALA A 173 -13.80 11.53 -3.66
N LYS A 174 -14.93 11.76 -3.00
CA LYS A 174 -15.41 13.12 -2.73
C LYS A 174 -14.57 13.71 -1.61
N VAL A 175 -13.87 14.82 -1.89
CA VAL A 175 -13.05 15.52 -0.90
C VAL A 175 -13.77 16.75 -0.39
N SER A 176 -13.83 16.91 0.93
CA SER A 176 -14.43 18.06 1.60
C SER A 176 -13.61 18.47 2.83
N LYS A 177 -14.04 19.54 3.52
CA LYS A 177 -13.49 19.95 4.82
C LYS A 177 -14.56 19.89 5.90
N ASN A 178 -14.20 19.43 7.10
CA ASN A 178 -15.09 19.50 8.26
C ASN A 178 -15.00 20.87 8.96
N SER A 179 -15.84 21.07 9.99
CA SER A 179 -15.88 22.31 10.78
C SER A 179 -14.55 22.67 11.47
N SER A 180 -13.69 21.69 11.72
CA SER A 180 -12.35 21.89 12.28
C SER A 180 -11.28 22.17 11.22
N GLY A 181 -11.67 22.34 9.94
CA GLY A 181 -10.77 22.58 8.82
C GLY A 181 -9.97 21.35 8.36
N GLN A 182 -10.28 20.16 8.89
CA GLN A 182 -9.64 18.90 8.48
C GLN A 182 -10.19 18.42 7.14
N GLU A 183 -9.37 17.75 6.35
CA GLU A 183 -9.79 17.17 5.08
C GLU A 183 -10.51 15.85 5.31
N VAL A 184 -11.58 15.62 4.56
CA VAL A 184 -12.41 14.42 4.62
C VAL A 184 -12.55 13.85 3.21
N TYR A 185 -12.14 12.59 3.06
CA TYR A 185 -12.25 11.82 1.84
C TYR A 185 -13.37 10.81 2.02
N LEU A 186 -14.43 10.92 1.23
CA LEU A 186 -15.56 10.00 1.23
C LEU A 186 -15.55 9.16 -0.06
N PHE A 187 -15.38 7.86 0.11
CA PHE A 187 -15.49 6.88 -0.95
C PHE A 187 -16.90 6.29 -0.93
N ASN A 188 -17.66 6.50 -2.00
CA ASN A 188 -19.03 5.98 -2.11
C ASN A 188 -19.04 4.45 -2.04
N LYS A 189 -18.16 3.80 -2.82
CA LYS A 189 -17.92 2.36 -2.79
C LYS A 189 -16.42 2.08 -2.74
N THR A 190 -16.01 1.11 -1.94
CA THR A 190 -14.59 0.69 -1.78
C THR A 190 -14.50 -0.82 -1.79
N LEU A 191 -13.48 -1.38 -2.45
CA LEU A 191 -13.22 -2.82 -2.41
C LEU A 191 -12.93 -3.30 -0.98
N LYS A 192 -13.59 -4.37 -0.52
CA LYS A 192 -13.33 -4.95 0.80
C LYS A 192 -11.90 -5.48 0.87
N GLY A 193 -11.15 -5.10 1.91
CA GLY A 193 -9.81 -5.62 2.14
C GLY A 193 -8.96 -4.79 3.10
N ASN A 194 -7.68 -5.15 3.19
CA ASN A 194 -6.71 -4.46 4.02
C ASN A 194 -6.09 -3.29 3.26
N TYR A 195 -6.13 -2.11 3.85
CA TYR A 195 -5.55 -0.89 3.32
C TYR A 195 -4.46 -0.37 4.25
N LYS A 196 -3.32 0.01 3.68
CA LYS A 196 -2.35 0.91 4.33
C LYS A 196 -2.73 2.34 3.96
N ALA A 197 -3.35 3.04 4.89
CA ALA A 197 -3.70 4.45 4.73
C ALA A 197 -2.55 5.33 5.24
N VAL A 198 -2.19 6.32 4.43
CA VAL A 198 -1.11 7.27 4.74
C VAL A 198 -1.64 8.68 4.49
N ALA A 199 -1.59 9.53 5.50
CA ALA A 199 -1.73 10.97 5.32
C ALA A 199 -0.33 11.58 5.34
N THR A 200 0.12 12.19 4.25
CA THR A 200 1.51 12.65 4.10
C THR A 200 1.60 14.08 3.59
N ASN A 201 2.69 14.75 3.94
CA ASN A 201 3.09 16.04 3.37
C ASN A 201 4.62 16.09 3.21
N ALA A 202 5.15 17.28 2.90
CA ALA A 202 6.58 17.50 2.70
C ALA A 202 7.46 17.08 3.89
N SER A 203 6.95 17.08 5.12
CA SER A 203 7.72 16.81 6.36
C SER A 203 7.45 15.43 6.96
N TYR A 204 6.19 15.03 7.09
CA TYR A 204 5.82 13.86 7.89
C TYR A 204 4.71 13.04 7.24
N ALA A 205 4.52 11.85 7.77
CA ALA A 205 3.42 10.96 7.43
C ALA A 205 2.69 10.46 8.70
N MET A 206 1.42 10.12 8.56
CA MET A 206 0.62 9.41 9.57
C MET A 206 0.14 8.12 8.90
N VAL A 207 0.52 6.98 9.46
CA VAL A 207 0.35 5.67 8.81
C VAL A 207 -0.52 4.78 9.68
N LYS A 208 -1.57 4.19 9.09
CA LYS A 208 -2.41 3.19 9.74
C LYS A 208 -2.80 2.11 8.74
N THR A 209 -2.67 0.86 9.14
CA THR A 209 -3.31 -0.26 8.44
C THR A 209 -4.68 -0.52 9.05
N LEU A 210 -5.68 -0.69 8.20
CA LEU A 210 -7.03 -1.09 8.60
C LEU A 210 -7.62 -2.13 7.63
N ASN A 211 -8.55 -2.92 8.12
CA ASN A 211 -9.42 -3.74 7.29
C ASN A 211 -10.73 -2.99 7.04
N VAL A 212 -11.05 -2.74 5.77
CA VAL A 212 -12.30 -2.17 5.31
C VAL A 212 -13.18 -3.33 4.85
N SER A 213 -14.15 -3.73 5.67
CA SER A 213 -15.03 -4.89 5.41
C SER A 213 -16.53 -4.62 5.56
N LYS A 214 -16.89 -3.47 6.14
CA LYS A 214 -18.27 -3.09 6.42
C LYS A 214 -18.55 -1.64 6.07
N ASP A 215 -19.83 -1.36 5.84
CA ASP A 215 -20.30 -0.03 5.45
C ASP A 215 -20.04 0.99 6.55
N ASP A 216 -19.96 2.26 6.15
CA ASP A 216 -19.74 3.41 7.02
C ASP A 216 -18.47 3.31 7.87
N THR A 217 -17.45 2.58 7.38
CA THR A 217 -16.13 2.51 8.03
C THR A 217 -15.50 3.90 8.06
N LYS A 218 -15.04 4.34 9.24
CA LYS A 218 -14.39 5.66 9.42
C LYS A 218 -12.97 5.48 9.94
N LEU A 219 -12.04 6.21 9.35
CA LEU A 219 -10.65 6.30 9.80
C LEU A 219 -10.26 7.75 10.03
N ASP A 220 -9.79 8.06 11.24
CA ASP A 220 -9.27 9.39 11.57
C ASP A 220 -7.75 9.33 11.73
N LEU A 221 -7.03 9.73 10.67
CA LEU A 221 -5.57 9.79 10.67
C LEU A 221 -5.03 10.99 11.45
N SER A 222 -5.87 11.98 11.78
CA SER A 222 -5.42 13.17 12.52
C SER A 222 -4.98 12.85 13.96
N LYS A 223 -5.49 11.74 14.51
CA LYS A 223 -5.19 11.22 15.85
C LYS A 223 -3.94 10.32 15.89
N ILE A 224 -3.35 10.02 14.74
CA ILE A 224 -2.20 9.12 14.65
C ILE A 224 -0.90 9.90 14.87
N GLN A 225 0.01 9.35 15.67
CA GLN A 225 1.33 9.92 15.91
C GLN A 225 2.10 10.06 14.58
N PRO A 226 2.52 11.26 14.21
CA PRO A 226 3.32 11.48 13.00
C PRO A 226 4.68 10.79 13.08
N VAL A 227 5.11 10.28 11.94
CA VAL A 227 6.43 9.70 11.68
C VAL A 227 7.11 10.45 10.53
N ALA A 228 8.40 10.24 10.33
CA ALA A 228 9.05 10.76 9.13
C ALA A 228 8.37 10.18 7.87
N ASN A 229 8.19 11.01 6.84
CA ASN A 229 7.81 10.51 5.52
C ASN A 229 8.98 9.72 4.89
N ASP A 230 8.75 9.12 3.72
CA ASP A 230 9.76 8.27 3.07
C ASP A 230 11.07 9.02 2.76
N ASN A 231 10.99 10.30 2.38
CA ASN A 231 12.16 11.12 2.09
C ASN A 231 13.03 11.32 3.35
N TYR A 232 12.42 11.84 4.43
CA TYR A 232 13.15 12.07 5.67
C TYR A 232 13.57 10.77 6.36
N THR A 233 12.82 9.68 6.19
CA THR A 233 13.22 8.35 6.68
C THR A 233 14.55 7.92 6.07
N LYS A 234 14.73 8.07 4.74
CA LYS A 234 15.98 7.75 4.05
C LYS A 234 17.14 8.63 4.53
N ILE A 235 16.92 9.95 4.59
CA ILE A 235 17.95 10.92 4.99
C ILE A 235 18.40 10.70 6.44
N ILE A 236 17.47 10.51 7.37
CA ILE A 236 17.74 10.30 8.79
C ILE A 236 18.48 8.99 9.02
N ASN A 237 18.06 7.89 8.36
CA ASN A 237 18.75 6.61 8.49
C ASN A 237 20.19 6.70 7.99
N LYS A 238 20.42 7.29 6.80
CA LYS A 238 21.77 7.49 6.27
C LYS A 238 22.65 8.32 7.20
N ASN A 239 22.10 9.40 7.78
CA ASN A 239 22.84 10.22 8.74
C ASN A 239 23.15 9.45 10.03
N CYS A 240 22.21 8.67 10.55
CA CYS A 240 22.42 7.85 11.74
C CYS A 240 23.47 6.74 11.51
N ASP A 241 23.45 6.07 10.36
CA ASP A 241 24.44 5.04 10.06
C ASP A 241 25.86 5.64 10.00
N SER A 242 26.01 6.81 9.39
CA SER A 242 27.28 7.57 9.42
C SER A 242 27.68 7.99 10.83
N LEU A 243 26.72 8.45 11.66
CA LEU A 243 26.97 8.79 13.06
C LEU A 243 27.46 7.58 13.85
N VAL A 244 26.79 6.43 13.74
CA VAL A 244 27.15 5.20 14.47
C VAL A 244 28.54 4.72 14.04
N ASP A 245 28.84 4.73 12.75
CA ASP A 245 30.15 4.35 12.22
C ASP A 245 31.27 5.24 12.79
N GLN A 246 31.13 6.57 12.68
CA GLN A 246 32.13 7.51 13.17
C GLN A 246 32.25 7.49 14.70
N PHE A 247 31.13 7.27 15.41
CA PHE A 247 31.11 7.15 16.86
C PHE A 247 31.94 5.94 17.32
N TYR A 248 31.68 4.75 16.76
CA TYR A 248 32.41 3.54 17.15
C TYR A 248 33.80 3.45 16.55
N LYS A 249 34.10 4.16 15.45
CA LYS A 249 35.48 4.39 15.04
C LYS A 249 36.25 5.14 16.13
N ALA A 250 35.71 6.24 16.63
CA ALA A 250 36.35 7.03 17.69
C ALA A 250 36.55 6.23 18.99
N VAL A 251 35.57 5.39 19.38
CA VAL A 251 35.70 4.47 20.52
C VAL A 251 36.85 3.51 20.30
N ARG A 252 36.89 2.80 19.16
CA ARG A 252 37.90 1.77 18.88
C ARG A 252 39.31 2.32 18.78
N THR A 253 39.49 3.48 18.16
CA THR A 253 40.83 4.03 17.91
C THR A 253 41.35 4.91 19.06
N LYS A 254 40.55 5.13 20.11
CA LYS A 254 40.85 6.12 21.17
C LYS A 254 41.20 7.50 20.59
N ASP A 255 40.59 7.88 19.46
CA ASP A 255 40.90 9.15 18.79
C ASP A 255 40.50 10.30 19.71
N SER A 256 41.49 11.05 20.21
CA SER A 256 41.28 12.19 21.11
C SER A 256 40.71 13.41 20.38
N LYS A 257 40.95 13.54 19.07
CA LYS A 257 40.50 14.70 18.27
C LYS A 257 39.10 14.50 17.70
N ARG A 258 38.69 13.26 17.45
CA ARG A 258 37.32 12.86 17.01
C ARG A 258 36.82 13.68 15.82
N LYS A 259 37.71 14.11 14.93
CA LYS A 259 37.45 15.20 13.97
C LYS A 259 36.23 14.91 13.10
N GLU A 260 36.17 13.72 12.50
CA GLU A 260 35.08 13.32 11.59
C GLU A 260 33.74 13.17 12.32
N LEU A 261 33.74 12.60 13.53
CA LEU A 261 32.54 12.54 14.35
C LEU A 261 32.01 13.93 14.70
N LEU A 262 32.89 14.84 15.12
CA LEU A 262 32.51 16.19 15.54
C LEU A 262 31.99 17.06 14.37
N LYS A 263 32.36 16.76 13.12
CA LYS A 263 31.80 17.45 11.93
C LYS A 263 30.30 17.20 11.74
N LEU A 264 29.77 16.09 12.26
CA LEU A 264 28.33 15.77 12.17
C LEU A 264 27.46 16.66 13.08
N PHE A 265 28.07 17.44 13.97
CA PHE A 265 27.38 18.26 14.96
C PHE A 265 27.70 19.74 14.77
N SER A 266 26.66 20.59 14.77
CA SER A 266 26.84 22.03 14.49
C SER A 266 27.21 22.86 15.72
N THR A 267 26.87 22.42 16.94
CA THR A 267 27.03 23.25 18.16
C THR A 267 28.09 22.71 19.11
N LYS A 268 28.77 23.60 19.84
CA LYS A 268 29.71 23.22 20.90
C LYS A 268 29.06 22.32 21.95
N LYS A 269 27.81 22.62 22.34
CA LYS A 269 27.05 21.82 23.31
C LYS A 269 26.85 20.37 22.86
N THR A 270 26.42 20.15 21.62
CA THR A 270 26.22 18.79 21.10
C THR A 270 27.53 18.05 20.84
N LYS A 271 28.58 18.77 20.40
CA LYS A 271 29.96 18.24 20.28
C LYS A 271 30.49 17.73 21.62
N ASN A 272 30.41 18.53 22.68
CA ASN A 272 30.84 18.12 24.02
C ASN A 272 30.05 16.90 24.51
N LYS A 273 28.74 16.88 24.24
CA LYS A 273 27.88 15.77 24.65
C LYS A 273 28.26 14.47 23.94
N VAL A 274 28.45 14.47 22.63
CA VAL A 274 28.85 13.25 21.92
C VAL A 274 30.25 12.79 22.35
N SER A 275 31.18 13.71 22.61
CA SER A 275 32.48 13.35 23.17
C SER A 275 32.35 12.61 24.49
N SER A 276 31.59 13.15 25.46
CA SER A 276 31.36 12.47 26.74
C SER A 276 30.73 11.09 26.58
N LEU A 277 29.83 10.90 25.60
CA LEU A 277 29.25 9.57 25.32
C LEU A 277 30.27 8.59 24.72
N VAL A 278 31.22 9.08 23.91
CA VAL A 278 32.36 8.28 23.43
C VAL A 278 33.21 7.83 24.61
N ASP A 279 33.55 8.75 25.53
CA ASP A 279 34.34 8.45 26.73
C ASP A 279 33.66 7.35 27.58
N GLN A 280 32.36 7.49 27.86
CA GLN A 280 31.57 6.47 28.57
C GLN A 280 31.54 5.11 27.85
N SER A 281 31.58 5.11 26.52
CA SER A 281 31.63 3.86 25.74
C SER A 281 33.04 3.27 25.67
N MET A 282 34.07 4.11 25.81
CA MET A 282 35.45 3.68 25.96
C MET A 282 35.67 3.00 27.31
N GLU A 283 35.06 3.48 28.40
CA GLU A 283 35.13 2.83 29.73
C GLU A 283 34.57 1.39 29.70
N ILE A 284 33.60 1.10 28.82
CA ILE A 284 33.07 -0.24 28.61
C ILE A 284 34.08 -1.12 27.86
N THR A 285 34.71 -0.59 26.82
CA THR A 285 35.60 -1.36 25.93
C THR A 285 37.06 -1.43 26.42
N TYR A 286 37.42 -0.54 27.34
CA TYR A 286 38.73 -0.38 27.97
C TYR A 286 38.58 -0.11 29.49
N PRO A 287 38.12 -1.10 30.28
CA PRO A 287 37.83 -0.90 31.70
C PRO A 287 39.07 -0.51 32.50
N SER A 288 38.99 0.53 33.33
CA SER A 288 40.09 1.17 34.08
C SER A 288 40.85 0.26 35.04
N ASP A 289 40.21 -0.81 35.52
CA ASP A 289 40.75 -1.69 36.57
C ASP A 289 41.84 -2.64 36.04
N ASP A 290 42.17 -2.51 34.75
CA ASP A 290 43.20 -3.31 34.10
C ASP A 290 44.59 -2.69 34.21
N ARG A 291 45.59 -3.45 34.66
CA ARG A 291 46.98 -2.95 34.73
C ARG A 291 47.54 -2.62 33.33
N ASN A 292 46.89 -3.07 32.25
CA ASN A 292 47.33 -2.88 30.87
C ASN A 292 46.38 -2.03 30.01
N VAL A 293 45.44 -1.24 30.58
CA VAL A 293 44.47 -0.43 29.80
C VAL A 293 45.12 0.41 28.70
N SER A 294 46.29 1.00 28.99
CA SER A 294 47.01 1.85 28.04
C SER A 294 47.49 1.08 26.79
N LYS A 295 47.71 -0.23 26.91
CA LYS A 295 48.17 -1.12 25.83
C LYS A 295 47.05 -1.81 25.07
N LEU A 296 45.81 -1.78 25.58
CA LEU A 296 44.67 -2.42 24.92
C LEU A 296 44.26 -1.69 23.63
N LYS A 297 43.97 -2.48 22.59
CA LYS A 297 43.34 -2.07 21.34
C LYS A 297 42.10 -2.93 21.08
N VAL A 298 40.98 -2.33 20.66
CA VAL A 298 39.82 -3.08 20.18
C VAL A 298 40.15 -3.66 18.80
N ILE A 299 40.25 -4.99 18.73
CA ILE A 299 40.61 -5.74 17.52
C ILE A 299 39.38 -6.24 16.75
N ASP A 300 38.26 -6.44 17.44
CA ASP A 300 36.98 -6.78 16.83
C ASP A 300 35.85 -6.04 17.53
N MET A 301 34.95 -5.47 16.73
CA MET A 301 33.71 -4.88 17.20
C MET A 301 32.75 -4.70 16.04
N LYS A 302 31.69 -5.49 16.05
CA LYS A 302 30.65 -5.47 15.02
C LYS A 302 29.34 -4.95 15.58
N ILE A 303 28.84 -3.87 14.97
CA ILE A 303 27.53 -3.30 15.30
C ILE A 303 26.44 -4.07 14.56
N ASN A 304 25.51 -4.65 15.31
CA ASN A 304 24.35 -5.35 14.78
C ASN A 304 23.08 -4.54 15.06
N LYS A 305 22.56 -3.86 14.02
CA LYS A 305 21.29 -3.12 14.10
C LYS A 305 20.14 -4.09 14.41
N LYS A 306 19.31 -3.73 15.40
CA LYS A 306 18.14 -4.52 15.80
C LYS A 306 16.83 -3.89 15.34
N ASP A 307 16.64 -2.61 15.67
CA ASP A 307 15.38 -1.91 15.43
C ASP A 307 15.62 -0.40 15.29
N SER A 308 14.78 0.29 14.52
CA SER A 308 14.82 1.73 14.38
C SER A 308 13.44 2.32 14.16
N LYS A 309 13.10 3.38 14.91
CA LYS A 309 11.83 4.11 14.78
C LYS A 309 12.08 5.62 14.71
N ILE A 310 11.43 6.30 13.78
CA ILE A 310 11.51 7.75 13.61
C ILE A 310 10.13 8.37 13.85
N VAL A 311 10.00 9.17 14.90
CA VAL A 311 8.78 9.89 15.25
C VAL A 311 8.95 11.37 14.91
N TYR A 312 7.90 12.02 14.41
CA TYR A 312 7.89 13.45 14.16
C TYR A 312 7.05 14.20 15.19
N ASN A 313 7.61 15.26 15.77
CA ASN A 313 6.93 16.17 16.68
C ASN A 313 6.49 17.42 15.91
N LYS A 314 5.18 17.55 15.68
CA LYS A 314 4.57 18.69 14.97
C LYS A 314 4.83 20.04 15.65
N LYS A 315 4.85 20.09 16.99
CA LYS A 315 5.00 21.33 17.77
C LYS A 315 6.40 21.91 17.60
N ASN A 316 7.42 21.06 17.72
CA ASN A 316 8.82 21.50 17.68
C ASN A 316 9.43 21.40 16.27
N LYS A 317 8.72 20.77 15.31
CA LYS A 317 9.22 20.45 13.96
C LYS A 317 10.50 19.61 14.00
N GLU A 318 10.50 18.59 14.84
CA GLU A 318 11.66 17.75 15.13
C GLU A 318 11.37 16.28 14.82
N TYR A 319 12.38 15.56 14.35
CA TYR A 319 12.36 14.11 14.26
C TYR A 319 13.15 13.50 15.42
N THR A 320 12.60 12.49 16.06
CA THR A 320 13.31 11.68 17.05
C THR A 320 13.50 10.28 16.51
N LEU A 321 14.75 9.94 16.22
CA LEU A 321 15.16 8.58 15.91
C LEU A 321 15.48 7.84 17.22
N THR A 322 14.91 6.66 17.39
CA THR A 322 15.37 5.67 18.37
C THR A 322 15.98 4.51 17.59
N TYR A 323 17.26 4.26 17.79
CA TYR A 323 18.06 3.27 17.09
C TYR A 323 18.62 2.28 18.11
N LYS A 324 18.15 1.03 18.03
CA LYS A 324 18.55 -0.06 18.93
C LYS A 324 19.49 -1.00 18.20
N TYR A 325 20.57 -1.36 18.85
CA TYR A 325 21.60 -2.22 18.30
C TYR A 325 22.33 -2.95 19.43
N SER A 326 23.13 -3.94 19.05
CA SER A 326 24.06 -4.59 19.96
C SER A 326 25.42 -4.73 19.32
N TYR A 327 26.46 -4.79 20.13
CA TYR A 327 27.79 -5.13 19.67
C TYR A 327 28.48 -6.08 20.63
N SER A 328 29.32 -6.94 20.06
CA SER A 328 30.35 -7.64 20.82
C SER A 328 31.66 -6.91 20.57
N TYR A 329 32.58 -6.94 21.53
CA TYR A 329 33.92 -6.39 21.36
C TYR A 329 34.97 -7.35 21.91
N VAL A 330 36.17 -7.28 21.33
CA VAL A 330 37.38 -7.89 21.86
C VAL A 330 38.47 -6.82 21.88
N SER A 331 39.07 -6.62 23.04
CA SER A 331 40.21 -5.73 23.28
C SER A 331 41.41 -6.57 23.67
N SER A 332 42.57 -6.36 23.04
CA SER A 332 43.79 -7.13 23.32
C SER A 332 45.02 -6.22 23.38
N THR A 333 46.04 -6.63 24.14
CA THR A 333 47.39 -6.07 24.04
C THR A 333 48.10 -6.57 22.77
N ASP A 334 49.07 -5.81 22.27
CA ASP A 334 49.96 -6.29 21.19
C ASP A 334 50.84 -7.46 21.70
N THR A 335 51.14 -8.42 20.81
CA THR A 335 52.22 -9.39 21.02
C THR A 335 53.57 -8.66 20.92
N SER A 336 54.37 -8.69 21.99
CA SER A 336 55.76 -8.22 21.95
C SER A 336 56.72 -9.39 21.94
N LEU A 337 57.90 -9.23 21.33
CA LEU A 337 58.98 -10.23 21.34
C LEU A 337 59.54 -10.50 22.76
N THR A 338 59.22 -9.64 23.74
CA THR A 338 59.74 -9.70 25.12
C THR A 338 58.69 -10.11 26.15
N SER A 339 57.43 -10.33 25.76
CA SER A 339 56.34 -10.74 26.66
C SER A 339 55.51 -11.86 26.02
N SER A 340 55.58 -13.07 26.59
CA SER A 340 54.93 -14.28 26.08
C SER A 340 53.43 -14.40 26.38
N TYR A 341 52.80 -13.39 26.98
CA TYR A 341 51.36 -13.41 27.30
C TYR A 341 50.59 -12.32 26.55
N ILE A 342 49.50 -12.71 25.89
CA ILE A 342 48.50 -11.80 25.32
C ILE A 342 47.39 -11.65 26.34
N TYR A 343 47.08 -10.41 26.71
CA TYR A 343 45.96 -10.13 27.58
C TYR A 343 44.77 -9.63 26.75
N SER A 344 43.61 -10.29 26.89
CA SER A 344 42.39 -9.98 26.14
C SER A 344 41.16 -9.88 27.02
N ILE A 345 40.31 -8.89 26.75
CA ILE A 345 38.98 -8.72 27.35
C ILE A 345 37.95 -8.78 26.23
N SER A 346 36.81 -9.42 26.49
CA SER A 346 35.67 -9.39 25.59
C SER A 346 34.38 -9.11 26.33
N GLY A 347 33.40 -8.57 25.62
CA GLY A 347 32.10 -8.28 26.21
C GLY A 347 31.02 -8.04 25.17
N LYS A 348 29.78 -7.95 25.64
CA LYS A 348 28.61 -7.68 24.80
C LYS A 348 27.82 -6.53 25.39
N CYS A 349 27.37 -5.62 24.53
CA CYS A 349 26.59 -4.47 24.95
C CYS A 349 25.35 -4.31 24.09
N ASP A 350 24.21 -4.11 24.75
CA ASP A 350 22.96 -3.69 24.13
C ASP A 350 22.81 -2.18 24.28
N SER A 351 22.62 -1.48 23.16
CA SER A 351 22.60 -0.02 23.13
C SER A 351 21.32 0.53 22.51
N GLN A 352 20.86 1.63 23.09
CA GLN A 352 19.79 2.45 22.53
C GLN A 352 20.31 3.88 22.33
N LEU A 353 20.49 4.25 21.07
CA LEU A 353 20.82 5.60 20.64
C LEU A 353 19.52 6.36 20.33
N THR A 354 19.36 7.53 20.91
CA THR A 354 18.27 8.46 20.59
C THR A 354 18.86 9.74 20.03
N VAL A 355 18.49 10.09 18.80
CA VAL A 355 18.96 11.29 18.11
C VAL A 355 17.76 12.16 17.75
N VAL A 356 17.86 13.45 18.07
CA VAL A 356 16.87 14.45 17.69
C VAL A 356 17.43 15.26 16.53
N TYR A 357 16.65 15.32 15.45
CA TYR A 357 16.97 16.01 14.23
C TYR A 357 16.01 17.18 13.99
N THR A 358 16.53 18.25 13.40
CA THR A 358 15.72 19.29 12.75
C THR A 358 15.92 19.20 11.24
N ALA A 359 14.83 19.37 10.48
CA ALA A 359 14.92 19.50 9.04
C ALA A 359 15.54 20.85 8.64
N ASP A 360 16.36 20.83 7.60
CA ASP A 360 16.87 22.00 6.90
C ASP A 360 16.82 21.70 5.39
N LYS A 361 15.72 22.11 4.74
CA LYS A 361 15.41 21.76 3.35
C LYS A 361 15.52 20.23 3.12
N ASN A 362 16.42 19.78 2.26
CA ASN A 362 16.66 18.36 1.96
C ASN A 362 17.74 17.72 2.83
N GLN A 363 18.03 18.30 3.99
CA GLN A 363 19.05 17.82 4.93
C GLN A 363 18.48 17.77 6.35
N VAL A 364 19.23 17.12 7.25
CA VAL A 364 18.92 17.07 8.68
C VAL A 364 20.13 17.48 9.50
N LYS A 365 19.89 18.18 10.60
CA LYS A 365 20.92 18.58 11.56
C LYS A 365 20.66 17.93 12.91
N ILE A 366 21.71 17.42 13.56
CA ILE A 366 21.59 16.81 14.89
C ILE A 366 21.46 17.92 15.95
N LYS A 367 20.30 17.99 16.58
CA LYS A 367 20.00 18.92 17.68
C LYS A 367 20.33 18.32 19.05
N ASN A 368 20.15 17.01 19.22
CA ASN A 368 20.43 16.34 20.48
C ASN A 368 20.76 14.86 20.25
N ILE A 369 21.51 14.29 21.18
CA ILE A 369 21.91 12.88 21.19
C ILE A 369 21.83 12.36 22.62
N LYS A 370 21.39 11.12 22.80
CA LYS A 370 21.45 10.37 24.06
C LYS A 370 21.81 8.93 23.73
N LEU A 371 22.67 8.31 24.53
CA LEU A 371 23.00 6.91 24.44
C LEU A 371 22.70 6.24 25.77
N LYS A 372 22.04 5.09 25.73
CA LYS A 372 21.87 4.21 26.89
C LYS A 372 22.54 2.88 26.54
N ASN A 373 23.55 2.51 27.30
CA ASN A 373 24.24 1.22 27.18
C ASN A 373 23.79 0.30 28.30
N LYS A 374 23.58 -0.98 27.96
CA LYS A 374 23.39 -2.08 28.90
C LYS A 374 24.52 -3.07 28.65
N ASP A 375 25.60 -2.89 29.38
CA ASP A 375 26.77 -3.75 29.32
C ASP A 375 26.47 -5.10 30.00
N LYS A 376 26.83 -6.18 29.32
CA LYS A 376 26.84 -7.54 29.87
C LYS A 376 28.28 -8.02 29.79
N LYS A 377 29.03 -7.79 30.87
CA LYS A 377 30.37 -8.32 31.01
C LYS A 377 30.30 -9.85 31.05
N SER A 378 30.96 -10.52 30.12
CA SER A 378 31.39 -11.90 30.33
C SER A 378 32.61 -11.83 31.23
N GLN A 379 32.51 -12.40 32.43
CA GLN A 379 33.69 -12.69 33.25
C GLN A 379 34.58 -13.71 32.55
#